data_AF-A0A7C3PWF1-F1
#
_entry.id   AF-A0A7C3PWF1-F1
#
_cell.length_a   1.000
_cell.length_b   1.000
_cell.length_c   1.000
_cell.angle_alpha   90.00
_cell.angle_beta   90.00
_cell.angle_gamma   90.00
#
_symmetry.space_group_name_H-M   'P 1'
#
loop_
_entity.id
_entity.type
_entity.pdbx_description
1 polymer ?
#
loop_
_entity_poly.entity_id
_entity_poly.type
_entity_poly.pdbx_seq_one_letter_code
_entity_poly.pdbx_strand_id
1 'polypeptide(L)'
;MKTIRSFFFALAPILVLAACQETAEQRMQDADERVRKEQHDVENAKEKARQEYLDFKADAEEQIRENENEIAALREKSLATADAGKKERYAKRIAELEQKNADLKGKLNAYDYDRDNSGWEEFKKDMNDLETAIRDFFKDDAK
;
A
#
# COMPACT_ATOMS: atom_id res chain seq x y z
N MET A 1 47.85 -37.78 -82.65
CA MET A 1 46.67 -37.11 -83.23
C MET A 1 45.64 -36.90 -82.12
N LYS A 2 45.20 -35.65 -81.88
CA LYS A 2 43.91 -35.18 -81.26
C LYS A 2 43.50 -35.69 -79.84
N THR A 3 42.92 -34.93 -78.91
CA THR A 3 42.63 -33.49 -78.68
C THR A 3 42.09 -33.33 -77.24
N ILE A 4 42.25 -32.12 -76.70
CA ILE A 4 41.74 -31.49 -75.45
C ILE A 4 40.20 -31.47 -75.33
N ARG A 5 39.64 -31.47 -74.08
CA ARG A 5 38.72 -30.42 -73.55
C ARG A 5 38.29 -30.58 -72.08
N SER A 6 38.28 -29.43 -71.40
CA SER A 6 38.01 -29.09 -70.00
C SER A 6 36.53 -29.15 -69.56
N PHE A 7 36.23 -29.13 -68.23
CA PHE A 7 35.48 -28.08 -67.47
C PHE A 7 34.78 -28.61 -66.17
N PHE A 8 35.13 -27.97 -65.03
CA PHE A 8 34.29 -27.40 -63.95
C PHE A 8 33.41 -28.23 -62.97
N PHE A 9 33.76 -28.06 -61.68
CA PHE A 9 32.98 -27.60 -60.50
C PHE A 9 31.57 -28.13 -60.20
N ALA A 10 31.40 -28.71 -59.01
CA ALA A 10 30.19 -28.55 -58.20
C ALA A 10 30.57 -28.56 -56.70
N LEU A 11 30.74 -27.36 -56.15
CA LEU A 11 30.92 -27.08 -54.73
C LEU A 11 29.51 -27.02 -54.11
N ALA A 12 29.20 -27.89 -53.15
CA ALA A 12 27.97 -27.79 -52.37
C ALA A 12 28.17 -26.79 -51.22
N PRO A 13 27.42 -25.67 -51.15
CA PRO A 13 27.41 -24.87 -49.94
C PRO A 13 26.48 -25.55 -48.92
N ILE A 14 27.09 -26.04 -47.83
CA ILE A 14 26.38 -26.29 -46.58
C ILE A 14 25.84 -24.94 -46.12
N LEU A 15 24.52 -24.79 -46.16
CA LEU A 15 23.82 -23.65 -45.58
C LEU A 15 23.96 -23.76 -44.06
N VAL A 16 25.00 -23.16 -43.49
CA VAL A 16 25.16 -23.05 -42.04
C VAL A 16 24.07 -22.12 -41.54
N LEU A 17 23.26 -22.65 -40.62
CA LEU A 17 22.19 -21.97 -39.89
C LEU A 17 22.71 -20.67 -39.26
N ALA A 18 22.36 -19.52 -39.82
CA ALA A 18 22.57 -18.21 -39.19
C ALA A 18 21.48 -17.94 -38.14
N ALA A 19 21.31 -18.86 -37.19
CA ALA A 19 20.43 -18.70 -36.04
C ALA A 19 21.29 -18.75 -34.77
N CYS A 20 21.33 -17.63 -34.04
CA CYS A 20 21.94 -17.44 -32.73
C CYS A 20 23.47 -17.19 -32.69
N GLN A 21 23.88 -15.95 -32.95
CA GLN A 21 25.12 -15.41 -32.40
C GLN A 21 24.89 -13.96 -31.95
N GLU A 22 24.17 -13.80 -30.85
CA GLU A 22 24.28 -12.55 -30.07
C GLU A 22 25.73 -12.42 -29.60
N THR A 23 26.34 -11.26 -29.84
CA THR A 23 27.71 -11.00 -29.38
C THR A 23 27.74 -10.82 -27.86
N ALA A 24 28.89 -11.03 -27.24
CA ALA A 24 29.05 -10.75 -25.81
C ALA A 24 28.71 -9.28 -25.48
N GLU A 25 29.01 -8.35 -26.39
CA GLU A 25 28.67 -6.93 -26.26
C GLU A 25 27.14 -6.69 -26.26
N GLN A 26 26.39 -7.36 -27.15
CA GLN A 26 24.93 -7.28 -27.18
C GLN A 26 24.32 -7.80 -25.87
N ARG A 27 24.82 -8.94 -25.37
CA ARG A 27 24.35 -9.50 -24.09
C ARG A 27 24.65 -8.58 -22.90
N MET A 28 25.79 -7.88 -22.92
CA MET A 28 26.12 -6.89 -21.89
C MET A 28 25.22 -5.66 -21.97
N GLN A 29 24.94 -5.15 -23.18
CA GLN A 29 24.02 -4.04 -23.39
C GLN A 29 22.60 -4.39 -22.94
N ASP A 30 22.10 -5.56 -23.32
CA ASP A 30 20.77 -6.04 -22.91
C ASP A 30 20.70 -6.23 -21.38
N ALA A 31 21.77 -6.75 -20.76
CA ALA A 31 21.83 -6.87 -19.31
C ALA A 31 21.82 -5.50 -18.61
N ASP A 32 22.58 -4.53 -19.09
CA ASP A 32 22.60 -3.16 -18.57
C ASP A 32 21.25 -2.46 -18.73
N GLU A 33 20.60 -2.62 -19.88
CA GLU A 33 19.26 -2.09 -20.13
C GLU A 33 18.22 -2.71 -19.20
N ARG A 34 18.27 -4.03 -19.00
CA ARG A 34 17.39 -4.72 -18.04
C ARG A 34 17.60 -4.22 -16.62
N VAL A 35 18.84 -4.06 -16.16
CA VAL A 35 19.14 -3.53 -14.82
C VAL A 35 18.62 -2.10 -14.66
N ARG A 36 18.84 -1.23 -15.66
CA ARG A 36 18.31 0.15 -15.64
C ARG A 36 16.79 0.18 -15.58
N LYS A 37 16.12 -0.67 -16.37
CA LYS A 37 14.66 -0.78 -16.36
C LYS A 37 14.16 -1.28 -15.00
N GLU A 38 14.76 -2.32 -14.45
CA GLU A 38 14.41 -2.85 -13.13
C GLU A 38 14.61 -1.79 -12.02
N GLN A 39 15.69 -1.01 -12.07
CA GLN A 39 15.92 0.12 -11.15
C GLN A 39 14.81 1.18 -11.25
N HIS A 40 14.48 1.60 -12.48
CA HIS A 40 13.42 2.57 -12.72
C HIS A 40 12.04 2.05 -12.28
N ASP A 41 11.74 0.77 -12.51
CA ASP A 41 10.49 0.16 -12.08
C ASP A 41 10.39 0.10 -10.54
N VAL A 42 11.49 -0.19 -9.85
CA VAL A 42 11.58 -0.15 -8.38
C VAL A 42 11.41 1.27 -7.84
N GLU A 43 12.04 2.27 -8.45
CA GLU A 43 11.90 3.68 -8.06
C GLU A 43 10.45 4.15 -8.22
N ASN A 44 9.81 3.84 -9.34
CA ASN A 44 8.41 4.16 -9.56
C ASN A 44 7.47 3.47 -8.58
N ALA A 45 7.74 2.21 -8.23
CA ALA A 45 6.95 1.48 -7.24
C ALA A 45 7.05 2.13 -5.85
N LYS A 46 8.26 2.56 -5.45
CA LYS A 46 8.48 3.28 -4.20
C LYS A 46 7.75 4.61 -4.16
N GLU A 47 7.79 5.37 -5.25
CA GLU A 47 7.11 6.66 -5.32
C GLU A 47 5.58 6.51 -5.21
N LYS A 48 5.01 5.54 -5.93
CA LYS A 48 3.57 5.24 -5.83
C LYS A 48 3.17 4.84 -4.41
N ALA A 49 3.93 3.95 -3.79
CA ALA A 49 3.62 3.49 -2.44
C ALA A 49 3.77 4.60 -1.39
N ARG A 50 4.72 5.53 -1.59
CA ARG A 50 4.85 6.75 -0.79
C ARG A 50 3.64 7.66 -0.97
N GLN A 51 3.18 7.87 -2.20
CA GLN A 51 1.99 8.68 -2.47
C GLN A 51 0.73 8.07 -1.83
N GLU A 52 0.50 6.77 -2.00
CA GLU A 52 -0.61 6.05 -1.37
C GLU A 52 -0.60 6.17 0.16
N TYR A 53 0.59 6.15 0.77
CA TYR A 53 0.74 6.40 2.20
C TYR A 53 0.35 7.83 2.59
N LEU A 54 0.79 8.84 1.82
CA LEU A 54 0.46 10.25 2.10
C LEU A 54 -1.04 10.52 1.96
N ASP A 55 -1.67 9.96 0.93
CA ASP A 55 -3.11 10.09 0.71
C ASP A 55 -3.88 9.45 1.87
N PHE A 56 -3.53 8.22 2.24
CA PHE A 56 -4.15 7.57 3.39
C PHE A 56 -3.90 8.35 4.69
N LYS A 57 -2.71 8.91 4.90
CA LYS A 57 -2.42 9.70 6.11
C LYS A 57 -3.38 10.89 6.21
N ALA A 58 -3.64 11.58 5.10
CA ALA A 58 -4.58 12.69 5.06
C ALA A 58 -6.01 12.22 5.38
N ASP A 59 -6.44 11.11 4.79
CA ASP A 59 -7.76 10.50 5.06
C ASP A 59 -7.89 10.09 6.55
N ALA A 60 -6.85 9.49 7.12
CA ALA A 60 -6.83 9.09 8.52
C ALA A 60 -6.87 10.31 9.46
N GLU A 61 -6.17 11.40 9.13
CA GLU A 61 -6.25 12.65 9.88
C GLU A 61 -7.67 13.25 9.84
N GLU A 62 -8.36 13.15 8.71
CA GLU A 62 -9.76 13.56 8.58
C GLU A 62 -10.69 12.70 9.43
N GLN A 63 -10.61 11.38 9.28
CA GLN A 63 -11.44 10.45 10.03
C GLN A 63 -11.22 10.56 11.55
N ILE A 64 -9.99 10.81 12.01
CA ILE A 64 -9.71 11.08 13.44
C ILE A 64 -10.45 12.33 13.91
N ARG A 65 -10.49 13.41 13.12
CA ARG A 65 -11.23 14.64 13.48
C ARG A 65 -12.74 14.40 13.47
N GLU A 66 -13.25 13.63 12.52
CA GLU A 66 -14.65 13.25 12.49
C GLU A 66 -15.04 12.46 13.74
N ASN A 67 -14.21 11.48 14.13
CA ASN A 67 -14.39 10.73 15.37
C ASN A 67 -14.39 11.65 16.61
N GLU A 68 -13.50 12.66 16.69
CA GLU A 68 -13.49 13.65 17.78
C GLU A 68 -14.86 14.37 17.88
N ASN A 69 -15.42 14.78 16.74
CA ASN A 69 -16.71 15.46 16.67
C ASN A 69 -17.88 14.53 17.04
N GLU A 70 -17.89 13.30 16.54
CA GLU A 70 -18.93 12.34 16.86
C GLU A 70 -18.93 11.96 18.34
N ILE A 71 -17.75 11.74 18.93
CA ILE A 71 -17.60 11.46 20.36
C ILE A 71 -18.11 12.64 21.21
N ALA A 72 -17.82 13.88 20.80
CA ALA A 72 -18.37 15.07 21.46
C ALA A 72 -19.91 15.10 21.39
N ALA A 73 -20.50 14.79 20.23
CA ALA A 73 -21.95 14.70 20.08
C ALA A 73 -22.56 13.57 20.94
N LEU A 74 -21.88 12.42 21.06
CA LEU A 74 -22.29 11.33 21.96
C LEU A 74 -22.29 11.78 23.43
N ARG A 75 -21.31 12.59 23.84
CA ARG A 75 -21.26 13.19 25.18
C ARG A 75 -22.45 14.11 25.44
N GLU A 76 -22.79 14.99 24.51
CA GLU A 76 -23.96 15.86 24.68
C GLU A 76 -25.26 15.05 24.75
N LYS A 77 -25.43 14.08 23.84
CA LYS A 77 -26.63 13.25 23.79
C LYS A 77 -26.80 12.40 25.04
N SER A 78 -25.71 11.80 25.56
CA SER A 78 -25.75 10.98 26.78
C SER A 78 -26.12 11.80 28.03
N LEU A 79 -25.73 13.08 28.10
CA LEU A 79 -26.16 13.97 29.18
C LEU A 79 -27.67 14.26 29.14
N ALA A 80 -28.23 14.35 27.93
CA ALA A 80 -29.63 14.70 27.69
C ALA A 80 -30.61 13.52 27.86
N THR A 81 -30.22 12.29 27.51
CA THR A 81 -31.18 11.18 27.36
C THR A 81 -31.13 10.12 28.46
N ALA A 82 -30.09 10.11 29.28
CA ALA A 82 -29.79 8.99 30.17
C ALA A 82 -30.31 9.18 31.61
N ASP A 83 -30.79 8.10 32.24
CA ASP A 83 -30.92 8.02 33.70
C ASP A 83 -29.53 7.96 34.38
N ALA A 84 -29.48 8.13 35.70
CA ALA A 84 -28.21 8.21 36.43
C ALA A 84 -27.30 6.98 36.24
N GLY A 85 -27.87 5.77 36.14
CA GLY A 85 -27.10 4.55 35.93
C GLY A 85 -26.55 4.41 34.50
N LYS A 86 -27.29 4.90 33.51
CA LYS A 86 -26.83 4.99 32.12
C LYS A 86 -25.75 6.06 31.93
N LYS A 87 -25.86 7.21 32.63
CA LYS A 87 -24.87 8.29 32.56
C LYS A 87 -23.46 7.83 32.92
N GLU A 88 -23.31 7.05 33.98
CA GLU A 88 -22.01 6.52 34.39
C GLU A 88 -21.42 5.56 33.34
N ARG A 89 -22.23 4.64 32.81
CA ARG A 89 -21.80 3.73 31.73
C ARG A 89 -21.41 4.50 30.47
N TYR A 90 -22.20 5.48 30.05
CA TYR A 90 -21.89 6.31 28.89
C TYR A 90 -20.62 7.13 29.09
N ALA A 91 -20.44 7.74 30.26
CA ALA A 91 -19.23 8.49 30.58
C ALA A 91 -17.97 7.61 30.45
N LYS A 92 -18.02 6.37 30.98
CA LYS A 92 -16.90 5.42 30.84
C LYS A 92 -16.62 5.07 29.38
N ARG A 93 -17.66 4.70 28.61
CA ARG A 93 -17.50 4.35 27.19
C ARG A 93 -17.00 5.53 26.36
N ILE A 94 -17.46 6.75 26.63
CA ILE A 94 -16.95 7.96 25.98
C ILE A 94 -15.47 8.14 26.28
N ALA A 95 -15.05 8.01 27.54
CA ALA A 95 -13.64 8.11 27.89
C ALA A 95 -12.77 7.06 27.16
N GLU A 96 -13.27 5.83 27.01
CA GLU A 96 -12.59 4.78 26.23
C GLU A 96 -12.48 5.14 24.74
N LEU A 97 -13.53 5.71 24.13
CA LEU A 97 -13.50 6.17 22.74
C LEU A 97 -12.52 7.33 22.54
N GLU A 98 -12.51 8.30 23.46
CA GLU A 98 -11.58 9.44 23.43
C GLU A 98 -10.14 8.98 23.55
N GLN A 99 -9.87 8.05 24.46
CA GLN A 99 -8.53 7.49 24.64
C GLN A 99 -8.07 6.77 23.37
N LYS A 100 -8.92 5.91 22.78
CA LYS A 100 -8.59 5.21 21.52
C LYS A 100 -8.31 6.19 20.38
N ASN A 101 -9.11 7.23 20.24
CA ASN A 101 -8.91 8.22 19.19
C ASN A 101 -7.61 9.03 19.39
N ALA A 102 -7.29 9.37 20.64
CA ALA A 102 -6.02 10.01 20.99
C ALA A 102 -4.82 9.10 20.73
N ASP A 103 -4.94 7.81 21.04
CA ASP A 103 -3.90 6.81 20.77
C ASP A 103 -3.67 6.66 19.25
N LEU A 104 -4.74 6.61 18.45
CA LEU A 104 -4.67 6.60 16.99
C LEU A 104 -3.95 7.84 16.45
N LYS A 105 -4.31 9.03 16.95
CA LYS A 105 -3.61 10.28 16.62
C LYS A 105 -2.13 10.22 16.97
N GLY A 106 -1.79 9.66 18.13
CA GLY A 106 -0.41 9.40 18.55
C GLY A 106 0.32 8.46 17.59
N LYS A 107 -0.28 7.32 17.25
CA LYS A 107 0.27 6.33 16.30
C LYS A 107 0.52 6.96 14.93
N LEU A 108 -0.44 7.71 14.40
CA LEU A 108 -0.32 8.36 13.08
C LEU A 108 0.80 9.40 13.04
N ASN A 109 0.97 10.16 14.12
CA ASN A 109 2.05 11.16 14.24
C ASN A 109 3.44 10.53 14.42
N ALA A 110 3.51 9.36 15.06
CA ALA A 110 4.75 8.65 15.30
C ALA A 110 5.18 7.75 14.13
N TYR A 111 4.26 7.45 13.20
CA TYR A 111 4.53 6.53 12.10
C TYR A 111 5.53 7.13 11.09
N ASP A 112 6.59 6.37 10.81
CA ASP A 112 7.60 6.68 9.80
C ASP A 112 7.53 5.61 8.70
N TYR A 113 6.99 6.00 7.55
CA TYR A 113 6.81 5.12 6.38
C TYR A 113 8.11 4.46 5.90
N ASP A 114 9.24 5.15 6.01
CA ASP A 114 10.52 4.62 5.51
C ASP A 114 11.15 3.62 6.50
N ARG A 115 10.63 3.51 7.74
CA ARG A 115 11.20 2.69 8.82
C ARG A 115 10.28 1.60 9.36
N ASP A 116 8.97 1.81 9.35
CA ASP A 116 7.99 0.85 9.87
C ASP A 116 7.11 0.33 8.74
N ASN A 117 7.07 -1.00 8.60
CA ASN A 117 6.26 -1.71 7.61
C ASN A 117 5.19 -2.60 8.26
N SER A 118 5.06 -2.60 9.59
CA SER A 118 4.28 -3.59 10.33
C SER A 118 3.09 -3.02 11.09
N GLY A 119 3.17 -1.77 11.55
CA GLY A 119 2.10 -1.15 12.33
C GLY A 119 0.88 -0.65 11.54
N TRP A 120 0.98 -0.60 10.20
CA TRP A 120 0.00 0.11 9.37
C TRP A 120 -1.35 -0.60 9.20
N GLU A 121 -1.33 -1.92 9.01
CA GLU A 121 -2.57 -2.68 8.89
C GLU A 121 -3.32 -2.78 10.23
N GLU A 122 -2.58 -2.84 11.33
CA GLU A 122 -3.17 -2.75 12.67
C GLU A 122 -3.78 -1.37 12.91
N PHE A 123 -3.10 -0.29 12.50
CA PHE A 123 -3.65 1.07 12.57
C PHE A 123 -4.98 1.20 11.81
N LYS A 124 -5.05 0.71 10.58
CA LYS A 124 -6.31 0.68 9.78
C LYS A 124 -7.42 -0.07 10.49
N LYS A 125 -7.09 -1.23 11.08
CA LYS A 125 -8.05 -2.02 11.84
C LYS A 125 -8.56 -1.27 13.06
N ASP A 126 -7.68 -0.63 13.83
CA ASP A 126 -8.04 0.15 15.01
C ASP A 126 -8.97 1.33 14.66
N MET A 127 -8.73 2.00 13.52
CA MET A 127 -9.62 3.04 12.98
C MET A 127 -11.04 2.51 12.73
N ASN A 128 -11.15 1.38 12.01
CA ASN A 128 -12.44 0.75 11.69
C ASN A 128 -13.18 0.26 12.95
N ASP A 129 -12.43 -0.27 13.93
CA ASP A 129 -12.98 -0.73 15.20
C ASP A 129 -13.53 0.45 16.02
N LEU A 130 -12.83 1.60 16.01
CA LEU A 130 -13.29 2.82 16.66
C LEU A 130 -14.57 3.36 16.00
N GLU A 131 -14.60 3.47 14.66
CA GLU A 131 -15.79 3.91 13.92
C GLU A 131 -17.00 3.04 14.25
N THR A 132 -16.81 1.72 14.24
CA THR A 132 -17.86 0.77 14.60
C THR A 132 -18.34 0.97 16.04
N ALA A 133 -17.42 1.21 16.98
CA ALA A 133 -17.77 1.44 18.38
C ALA A 133 -18.54 2.76 18.59
N ILE A 134 -18.22 3.81 17.84
CA ILE A 134 -18.95 5.09 17.85
C ILE A 134 -20.37 4.89 17.31
N ARG A 135 -20.50 4.26 16.13
CA ARG A 135 -21.80 3.95 15.50
C ARG A 135 -22.70 3.11 16.41
N ASP A 136 -22.11 2.16 17.12
CA ASP A 136 -22.85 1.18 17.91
C ASP A 136 -23.07 1.63 19.37
N PHE A 137 -22.66 2.86 19.72
CA PHE A 137 -22.64 3.37 21.09
C PHE A 137 -23.96 3.19 21.86
N PHE A 138 -25.11 3.45 21.26
CA PHE A 138 -26.42 3.32 21.94
C PHE A 138 -27.13 1.99 21.71
N LYS A 139 -26.56 1.05 20.93
CA LYS A 139 -27.27 -0.18 20.55
C LYS A 139 -27.53 -1.13 21.72
N ASP A 140 -26.69 -1.09 22.75
CA ASP A 140 -26.84 -1.96 23.93
C ASP A 140 -28.05 -1.60 24.81
N ASP A 141 -28.50 -0.34 24.76
CA ASP A 141 -29.66 0.13 25.53
C ASP A 141 -30.98 0.11 24.71
N ALA A 142 -30.93 -0.34 23.46
CA ALA A 142 -32.10 -0.50 22.59
C ALA A 142 -32.75 -1.90 22.71
N LYS A 143 -32.21 -2.78 23.56
CA LYS A 143 -32.74 -4.11 23.90
C LYS A 143 -33.45 -4.07 25.25
#